data_AF-A0A2D4STG6-F1
#
_entry.id   AF-A0A2D4STG6-F1
#
_cell.length_a   1.000
_cell.length_b   1.000
_cell.length_c   1.000
_cell.angle_alpha   90.00
_cell.angle_beta   90.00
_cell.angle_gamma   90.00
#
_symmetry.space_group_name_H-M   'P 1'
#
loop_
_entity.id
_entity.type
_entity.pdbx_description
1 polymer ?
#
loop_
_entity_poly.entity_id
_entity_poly.type
_entity_poly.pdbx_seq_one_letter_code
_entity_poly.pdbx_strand_id
1 'polypeptide(L)'
;MASKRKTPAQKRRARRKAKEKAIRRANRSSRDNLEKRKVGRRKKKSEPAQPKKKSIFASLILYSFILFIAVMGGLFAFQGQILNWGFQNYKGHVVHFAQKAGISISELDAKDLAVSEFELQMPPGGTVEFGSFSTKMLLPNKKEMSLALQESKISFSPKTTMFTLKGTEFNITIQDPENENSKPLVFKGSKLRLEEKIDIKNPQGSMQDIIKQFQQILDNGNTKLNVGLKGSLSMEYDGKNRDVAIKTVRKDKMTFLQMEKESLLSIIGNSVEELTDAEVQVLADYPLRAASLLRIQKYAKNTAAKLAVQANFPEDAYRHVLWNFLLTKEYDELFAKEVTDAHEIGAESNSEFDHKMDYNNNALGRKYAKQGIKEADVQQRVLTDPNIIRLTDE
;
A
#
# COMPACT_ATOMS: atom_id res chain seq x y z
N MET A 1 16.41 58.47 12.85
CA MET A 1 15.25 57.60 12.49
C MET A 1 15.35 56.29 13.24
N ALA A 2 14.47 56.03 14.20
CA ALA A 2 14.53 54.83 15.04
C ALA A 2 13.89 53.61 14.34
N SER A 3 14.71 52.61 14.02
CA SER A 3 14.27 51.33 13.45
C SER A 3 13.48 50.52 14.47
N LYS A 4 12.18 50.33 14.23
CA LYS A 4 11.32 49.49 15.07
C LYS A 4 11.77 48.02 14.96
N ARG A 5 12.40 47.51 16.02
CA ARG A 5 12.75 46.09 16.14
C ARG A 5 11.47 45.24 16.13
N LYS A 6 11.41 44.26 15.23
CA LYS A 6 10.28 43.33 15.12
C LYS A 6 10.17 42.46 16.39
N THR A 7 8.95 42.30 16.89
CA THR A 7 8.67 41.46 18.05
C THR A 7 8.94 39.97 17.75
N PRO A 8 9.22 39.12 18.75
CA PRO A 8 9.40 37.68 18.56
C PRO A 8 8.25 37.00 17.80
N ALA A 9 6.99 37.43 18.06
CA ALA A 9 5.81 36.95 17.33
C ALA A 9 5.85 37.31 15.83
N GLN A 10 6.28 38.53 15.49
CA GLN A 10 6.45 38.95 14.10
C GLN A 10 7.56 38.17 13.38
N LYS A 11 8.65 37.83 14.09
CA LYS A 11 9.71 36.95 13.56
C LYS A 11 9.19 35.53 13.29
N ARG A 12 8.43 34.94 14.22
CA ARG A 12 7.81 33.61 14.05
C ARG A 12 6.82 33.58 12.87
N ARG A 13 5.96 34.60 12.75
CA ARG A 13 5.01 34.71 11.62
C ARG A 13 5.73 34.87 10.27
N ALA A 14 6.84 35.62 10.24
CA ALA A 14 7.66 35.76 9.03
C ALA A 14 8.33 34.44 8.63
N ARG A 15 8.88 33.68 9.59
CA ARG A 15 9.46 32.35 9.34
C ARG A 15 8.43 31.35 8.80
N ARG A 16 7.22 31.32 9.38
CA ARG A 16 6.13 30.45 8.91
C ARG A 16 5.71 30.77 7.47
N LYS A 17 5.56 32.07 7.14
CA LYS A 17 5.27 32.51 5.76
C LYS A 17 6.40 32.18 4.77
N ALA A 18 7.66 32.27 5.19
CA ALA A 18 8.79 31.89 4.37
C ALA A 18 8.82 30.37 4.08
N LYS A 19 8.56 29.54 5.11
CA LYS A 19 8.46 28.07 4.99
C LYS A 19 7.34 27.66 4.04
N GLU A 20 6.14 28.25 4.18
CA GLU A 20 5.02 27.99 3.25
C GLU A 20 5.35 28.40 1.80
N LYS A 21 6.05 29.53 1.60
CA LYS A 21 6.45 29.97 0.26
C LYS A 21 7.51 29.05 -0.37
N ALA A 22 8.42 28.51 0.43
CA ALA A 22 9.42 27.53 -0.01
C ALA A 22 8.76 26.21 -0.45
N ILE A 23 7.83 25.68 0.35
CA ILE A 23 7.06 24.46 0.02
C ILE A 23 6.28 24.64 -1.28
N ARG A 24 5.61 25.79 -1.46
CA ARG A 24 4.89 26.08 -2.71
C ARG A 24 5.80 26.14 -3.94
N ARG A 25 7.04 26.64 -3.80
CA ARG A 25 8.03 26.67 -4.89
C ARG A 25 8.54 25.28 -5.23
N ALA A 26 8.83 24.45 -4.23
CA ALA A 26 9.26 23.06 -4.42
C ALA A 26 8.19 22.24 -5.16
N ASN A 27 6.93 22.35 -4.74
CA ASN A 27 5.82 21.64 -5.38
C ASN A 27 5.57 22.09 -6.84
N ARG A 28 5.83 23.36 -7.18
CA ARG A 28 5.70 23.86 -8.56
C ARG A 28 6.80 23.32 -9.47
N SER A 29 8.05 23.29 -8.99
CA SER A 29 9.20 22.72 -9.71
C SER A 29 9.02 21.22 -10.01
N SER A 30 8.53 20.45 -9.04
CA SER A 30 8.25 19.01 -9.24
C SER A 30 7.16 18.76 -10.28
N ARG A 31 6.17 19.65 -10.39
CA ARG A 31 5.08 19.54 -11.37
C ARG A 31 5.56 19.82 -12.80
N ASP A 32 6.40 20.85 -12.97
CA ASP A 32 6.97 21.22 -14.27
C ASP A 32 7.95 20.15 -14.80
N ASN A 33 8.69 19.48 -13.91
CA ASN A 33 9.55 18.35 -14.27
C ASN A 33 8.76 17.09 -14.68
N LEU A 34 7.56 16.90 -14.13
CA LEU A 34 6.69 15.77 -14.48
C LEU A 34 6.07 15.95 -15.89
N GLU A 35 5.74 17.19 -16.27
CA GLU A 35 5.22 17.48 -17.62
C GLU A 35 6.29 17.34 -18.70
N LYS A 36 7.53 17.80 -18.45
CA LYS A 36 8.63 17.63 -19.40
C LYS A 36 8.97 16.17 -19.70
N ARG A 37 8.77 15.26 -18.73
CA ARG A 37 9.00 13.82 -18.92
C ARG A 37 7.92 13.13 -19.78
N LYS A 38 6.73 13.70 -19.93
CA LYS A 38 5.65 13.11 -20.76
C LYS A 38 5.86 13.31 -22.26
N VAL A 39 6.70 14.26 -22.68
CA VAL A 39 6.89 14.60 -24.10
C VAL A 39 8.00 13.77 -24.77
N GLY A 40 8.85 13.07 -24.00
CA GLY A 40 10.09 12.47 -24.52
C GLY A 40 10.11 10.96 -24.84
N ARG A 41 9.01 10.21 -24.74
CA ARG A 41 9.03 8.74 -24.95
C ARG A 41 8.16 8.29 -26.14
N ARG A 42 8.75 8.33 -27.35
CA ARG A 42 8.29 7.57 -28.53
C ARG A 42 9.15 6.30 -28.72
N LYS A 43 8.49 5.16 -28.53
CA LYS A 43 8.65 3.80 -29.10
C LYS A 43 10.06 3.19 -29.33
N LYS A 44 10.32 2.06 -28.66
CA LYS A 44 10.83 0.83 -29.29
C LYS A 44 9.83 -0.31 -28.99
N LYS A 45 9.32 -0.94 -30.05
CA LYS A 45 8.45 -2.12 -30.01
C LYS A 45 9.36 -3.35 -29.87
N SER A 46 9.18 -4.14 -28.82
CA SER A 46 9.66 -5.52 -28.74
C SER A 46 8.45 -6.45 -28.68
N GLU A 47 8.49 -7.53 -29.45
CA GLU A 47 7.44 -8.55 -29.53
C GLU A 47 7.26 -9.26 -28.18
N PRO A 48 6.02 -9.62 -27.79
CA PRO A 48 5.78 -10.31 -26.53
C PRO A 48 5.93 -11.83 -26.69
N ALA A 49 6.74 -12.42 -25.82
CA ALA A 49 6.75 -13.85 -25.58
C ALA A 49 5.37 -14.31 -25.04
N GLN A 50 4.87 -15.42 -25.59
CA GLN A 50 3.58 -15.99 -25.20
C GLN A 50 3.63 -16.58 -23.77
N PRO A 51 2.72 -16.17 -22.86
CA PRO A 51 2.63 -16.76 -21.53
C PRO A 51 1.86 -18.08 -21.56
N LYS A 52 2.36 -19.07 -20.81
CA LYS A 52 1.73 -20.38 -20.60
C LYS A 52 0.36 -20.22 -19.92
N LYS A 53 -0.72 -20.60 -20.63
CA LYS A 53 -2.15 -20.44 -20.29
C LYS A 53 -2.69 -21.39 -19.19
N LYS A 54 -2.05 -21.51 -18.02
CA LYS A 54 -2.59 -22.38 -16.95
C LYS A 54 -3.12 -21.68 -15.69
N SER A 55 -2.92 -20.38 -15.50
CA SER A 55 -3.35 -19.65 -14.29
C SER A 55 -4.60 -18.75 -14.46
N ILE A 56 -5.05 -18.50 -15.70
CA ILE A 56 -6.19 -17.60 -15.99
C ILE A 56 -7.54 -18.25 -15.66
N PHE A 57 -7.62 -19.59 -15.63
CA PHE A 57 -8.87 -20.33 -15.46
C PHE A 57 -9.42 -20.28 -14.02
N ALA A 58 -8.58 -20.32 -12.99
CA ALA A 58 -9.02 -20.32 -11.60
C ALA A 58 -9.62 -18.97 -11.18
N SER A 59 -9.02 -17.86 -11.63
CA SER A 59 -9.55 -16.51 -11.36
C SER A 59 -10.92 -16.32 -12.04
N LEU A 60 -11.09 -16.77 -13.29
CA LEU A 60 -12.34 -16.68 -14.05
C LEU A 60 -13.54 -17.36 -13.37
N ILE A 61 -13.31 -18.36 -12.52
CA ILE A 61 -14.34 -19.15 -11.84
C ILE A 61 -14.89 -18.40 -10.62
N LEU A 62 -14.01 -17.79 -9.82
CA LEU A 62 -14.43 -16.93 -8.70
C LEU A 62 -15.09 -15.63 -9.21
N TYR A 63 -14.59 -15.07 -10.32
CA TYR A 63 -15.23 -13.96 -11.03
C TYR A 63 -16.64 -14.34 -11.49
N SER A 64 -16.84 -15.56 -12.00
CA SER A 64 -18.16 -16.06 -12.38
C SER A 64 -19.08 -16.23 -11.18
N PHE A 65 -18.59 -16.57 -9.99
CA PHE A 65 -19.41 -16.73 -8.78
C PHE A 65 -19.87 -15.39 -8.17
N ILE A 66 -18.98 -14.39 -8.09
CA ILE A 66 -19.34 -13.04 -7.62
C ILE A 66 -20.20 -12.33 -8.67
N LEU A 67 -19.89 -12.50 -9.96
CA LEU A 67 -20.74 -12.04 -11.05
C LEU A 67 -22.08 -12.78 -11.03
N PHE A 68 -22.14 -14.07 -10.69
CA PHE A 68 -23.39 -14.81 -10.51
C PHE A 68 -24.18 -14.24 -9.32
N ILE A 69 -23.57 -13.91 -8.18
CA ILE A 69 -24.29 -13.27 -7.07
C ILE A 69 -24.80 -11.88 -7.46
N ALA A 70 -24.01 -11.09 -8.20
CA ALA A 70 -24.40 -9.75 -8.64
C ALA A 70 -25.43 -9.77 -9.79
N VAL A 71 -25.31 -10.71 -10.73
CA VAL A 71 -26.22 -10.93 -11.86
C VAL A 71 -27.48 -11.63 -11.41
N MET A 72 -27.41 -12.60 -10.49
CA MET A 72 -28.59 -13.21 -9.86
C MET A 72 -29.27 -12.18 -8.96
N GLY A 73 -28.54 -11.39 -8.17
CA GLY A 73 -29.12 -10.26 -7.43
C GLY A 73 -29.76 -9.19 -8.33
N GLY A 74 -29.23 -9.01 -9.54
CA GLY A 74 -29.81 -8.13 -10.57
C GLY A 74 -30.98 -8.76 -11.35
N LEU A 75 -30.96 -10.05 -11.63
CA LEU A 75 -32.01 -10.84 -12.28
C LEU A 75 -33.16 -11.17 -11.31
N PHE A 76 -32.89 -11.19 -10.00
CA PHE A 76 -33.88 -11.29 -8.91
C PHE A 76 -34.90 -10.14 -8.93
N ALA A 77 -34.60 -9.03 -9.60
CA ALA A 77 -35.56 -7.96 -9.86
C ALA A 77 -36.69 -8.36 -10.84
N PHE A 78 -36.66 -9.58 -11.40
CA PHE A 78 -37.68 -10.11 -12.31
C PHE A 78 -38.14 -11.52 -11.88
N GLN A 79 -39.25 -11.55 -11.11
CA GLN A 79 -40.18 -12.67 -10.80
C GLN A 79 -39.63 -14.04 -10.32
N GLY A 80 -40.02 -14.42 -9.10
CA GLY A 80 -39.52 -15.57 -8.32
C GLY A 80 -39.84 -17.00 -8.80
N GLN A 81 -40.68 -17.23 -9.80
CA GLN A 81 -41.00 -18.60 -10.26
C GLN A 81 -40.03 -19.14 -11.33
N ILE A 82 -39.42 -18.27 -12.14
CA ILE A 82 -38.44 -18.67 -13.16
C ILE A 82 -37.09 -19.03 -12.49
N LEU A 83 -36.82 -18.51 -11.29
CA LEU A 83 -35.56 -18.67 -10.56
C LEU A 83 -35.39 -20.03 -9.90
N ASN A 84 -36.43 -20.64 -9.35
CA ASN A 84 -36.32 -21.98 -8.78
C ASN A 84 -36.03 -23.01 -9.91
N TRP A 85 -36.65 -22.82 -11.07
CA TRP A 85 -36.37 -23.63 -12.26
C TRP A 85 -34.97 -23.36 -12.84
N GLY A 86 -34.56 -22.10 -12.96
CA GLY A 86 -33.23 -21.71 -13.43
C GLY A 86 -32.10 -22.18 -12.51
N PHE A 87 -32.25 -22.05 -11.20
CA PHE A 87 -31.25 -22.48 -10.21
C PHE A 87 -31.06 -23.99 -10.22
N GLN A 88 -32.14 -24.78 -10.25
CA GLN A 88 -32.05 -26.25 -10.31
C GLN A 88 -31.41 -26.72 -11.62
N ASN A 89 -31.70 -26.05 -12.75
CA ASN A 89 -31.10 -26.37 -14.04
C ASN A 89 -29.63 -25.93 -14.16
N TYR A 90 -29.22 -24.84 -13.50
CA TYR A 90 -27.85 -24.35 -13.56
C TYR A 90 -26.92 -24.94 -12.48
N LYS A 91 -27.46 -25.45 -11.36
CA LYS A 91 -26.67 -26.12 -10.30
C LYS A 91 -25.85 -27.28 -10.88
N GLY A 92 -26.44 -28.07 -11.77
CA GLY A 92 -25.73 -29.13 -12.49
C GLY A 92 -24.58 -28.61 -13.35
N HIS A 93 -24.77 -27.49 -14.05
CA HIS A 93 -23.71 -26.89 -14.85
C HIS A 93 -22.58 -26.31 -14.01
N VAL A 94 -22.88 -25.68 -12.87
CA VAL A 94 -21.86 -25.13 -11.96
C VAL A 94 -21.03 -26.24 -11.32
N VAL A 95 -21.67 -27.32 -10.83
CA VAL A 95 -20.98 -28.47 -10.24
C VAL A 95 -20.14 -29.21 -11.29
N HIS A 96 -20.69 -29.44 -12.48
CA HIS A 96 -19.96 -30.07 -13.58
C HIS A 96 -18.75 -29.23 -14.04
N PHE A 97 -18.90 -27.90 -14.10
CA PHE A 97 -17.82 -26.99 -14.48
C PHE A 97 -16.72 -26.92 -13.41
N ALA A 98 -17.09 -26.96 -12.13
CA ALA A 98 -16.14 -27.01 -11.02
C ALA A 98 -15.36 -28.32 -10.97
N GLN A 99 -16.03 -29.46 -11.17
CA GLN A 99 -15.38 -30.78 -11.24
C GLN A 99 -14.40 -30.87 -12.41
N LYS A 100 -14.74 -30.30 -13.58
CA LYS A 100 -13.84 -30.21 -14.74
C LYS A 100 -12.61 -29.32 -14.50
N ALA A 101 -12.70 -28.41 -13.53
CA ALA A 101 -11.61 -27.54 -13.10
C ALA A 101 -10.76 -28.12 -11.95
N GLY A 102 -11.00 -29.39 -11.56
CA GLY A 102 -10.29 -30.04 -10.45
C GLY A 102 -10.75 -29.58 -9.07
N ILE A 103 -11.87 -28.85 -8.98
CA ILE A 103 -12.46 -28.39 -7.73
C ILE A 103 -13.51 -29.42 -7.31
N SER A 104 -13.23 -30.17 -6.25
CA SER A 104 -14.21 -31.04 -5.61
C SER A 104 -15.18 -30.17 -4.80
N ILE A 105 -16.39 -29.99 -5.33
CA ILE A 105 -17.51 -29.43 -4.54
C ILE A 105 -18.18 -30.63 -3.85
N SER A 106 -17.65 -31.01 -2.69
CA SER A 106 -18.31 -31.95 -1.78
C SER A 106 -19.50 -31.23 -1.15
N GLU A 107 -20.67 -31.43 -1.75
CA GLU A 107 -21.97 -30.94 -1.26
C GLU A 107 -22.06 -29.42 -1.07
N LEU A 108 -22.66 -28.74 -2.06
CA LEU A 108 -23.49 -27.57 -1.78
C LEU A 108 -24.74 -28.09 -1.04
N ASP A 109 -24.57 -28.45 0.24
CA ASP A 109 -25.68 -28.83 1.10
C ASP A 109 -26.46 -27.55 1.41
N ALA A 110 -27.75 -27.56 1.06
CA ALA A 110 -28.67 -26.48 1.36
C ALA A 110 -28.87 -26.29 2.89
N LYS A 111 -28.24 -27.16 3.71
CA LYS A 111 -28.24 -27.09 5.17
C LYS A 111 -27.12 -26.23 5.75
N ASP A 112 -25.97 -26.09 5.08
CA ASP A 112 -24.87 -25.22 5.54
C ASP A 112 -24.93 -23.81 4.95
N LEU A 113 -25.72 -23.64 3.87
CA LEU A 113 -26.45 -22.39 3.59
C LEU A 113 -27.88 -22.58 4.10
N ALA A 114 -28.07 -22.62 5.41
CA ALA A 114 -29.38 -22.41 6.01
C ALA A 114 -29.84 -20.96 5.77
N VAL A 115 -30.14 -20.65 4.52
CA VAL A 115 -31.03 -19.56 4.16
C VAL A 115 -32.39 -20.20 3.96
N SER A 116 -32.97 -20.62 5.09
CA SER A 116 -34.36 -21.01 5.18
C SER A 116 -35.19 -19.79 4.80
N GLU A 117 -35.65 -19.75 3.56
CA GLU A 117 -36.42 -18.65 2.95
C GLU A 117 -35.66 -17.31 2.88
N PHE A 118 -34.88 -17.11 1.82
CA PHE A 118 -34.50 -15.76 1.40
C PHE A 118 -35.62 -15.14 0.56
N GLU A 119 -36.69 -14.68 1.21
CA GLU A 119 -37.69 -13.85 0.53
C GLU A 119 -37.16 -12.41 0.43
N LEU A 120 -36.18 -12.21 -0.46
CA LEU A 120 -35.62 -10.88 -0.68
C LEU A 120 -36.52 -10.09 -1.64
N GLN A 121 -37.61 -9.53 -1.11
CA GLN A 121 -38.33 -8.46 -1.80
C GLN A 121 -37.43 -7.21 -1.82
N MET A 122 -36.66 -7.04 -2.90
CA MET A 122 -35.91 -5.81 -3.13
C MET A 122 -36.83 -4.78 -3.78
N PRO A 123 -37.25 -3.72 -3.08
CA PRO A 123 -37.83 -2.56 -3.76
C PRO A 123 -36.79 -1.96 -4.73
N PRO A 124 -37.19 -1.15 -5.72
CA PRO A 124 -36.24 -0.45 -6.59
C PRO A 124 -35.25 0.38 -5.74
N GLY A 125 -33.98 -0.05 -5.69
CA GLY A 125 -32.98 0.48 -4.75
C GLY A 125 -32.69 -0.40 -3.52
N GLY A 126 -32.99 -1.69 -3.62
CA GLY A 126 -32.88 -2.63 -2.52
C GLY A 126 -31.46 -2.77 -1.94
N THR A 127 -31.43 -3.10 -0.66
CA THR A 127 -30.21 -3.36 0.07
C THR A 127 -30.24 -4.79 0.60
N VAL A 128 -29.14 -5.52 0.39
CA VAL A 128 -28.93 -6.85 0.94
C VAL A 128 -28.05 -6.72 2.18
N GLU A 129 -28.50 -7.26 3.30
CA GLU A 129 -27.73 -7.34 4.54
C GLU A 129 -27.33 -8.81 4.76
N PHE A 130 -26.07 -9.02 5.10
CA PHE A 130 -25.50 -10.34 5.42
C PHE A 130 -24.92 -10.27 6.83
N GLY A 131 -25.21 -11.28 7.67
CA GLY A 131 -24.63 -11.37 9.01
C GLY A 131 -23.10 -11.46 8.98
N SER A 132 -22.55 -12.29 8.09
CA SER A 132 -21.12 -12.37 7.83
C SER A 132 -20.84 -12.72 6.37
N PHE A 133 -19.68 -12.30 5.87
CA PHE A 133 -19.21 -12.56 4.51
C PHE A 133 -17.74 -12.94 4.55
N SER A 134 -17.37 -14.07 3.92
CA SER A 134 -15.97 -14.48 3.77
C SER A 134 -15.69 -14.89 2.34
N THR A 135 -14.55 -14.45 1.80
CA THR A 135 -14.13 -14.78 0.44
C THR A 135 -12.61 -14.90 0.36
N LYS A 136 -12.14 -15.74 -0.55
CA LYS A 136 -10.73 -15.85 -0.93
C LYS A 136 -10.60 -15.51 -2.40
N MET A 137 -9.64 -14.67 -2.78
CA MET A 137 -9.41 -14.29 -4.15
C MET A 137 -7.93 -14.24 -4.52
N LEU A 138 -7.61 -14.67 -5.74
CA LEU A 138 -6.28 -14.55 -6.30
C LEU A 138 -6.12 -13.17 -6.95
N LEU A 139 -5.19 -12.37 -6.42
CA LEU A 139 -4.87 -11.05 -6.95
C LEU A 139 -4.05 -11.16 -8.26
N PRO A 140 -4.06 -10.13 -9.12
CA PRO A 140 -3.28 -10.12 -10.37
C PRO A 140 -1.77 -10.35 -10.21
N ASN A 141 -1.20 -10.07 -9.03
CA ASN A 141 0.20 -10.37 -8.69
C ASN A 141 0.39 -11.79 -8.10
N LYS A 142 -0.60 -12.69 -8.27
CA LYS A 142 -0.67 -14.06 -7.75
C LYS A 142 -0.73 -14.20 -6.23
N LYS A 143 -0.84 -13.12 -5.46
CA LYS A 143 -1.07 -13.22 -4.01
C LYS A 143 -2.50 -13.70 -3.74
N GLU A 144 -2.67 -14.55 -2.75
CA GLU A 144 -3.99 -14.91 -2.23
C GLU A 144 -4.43 -13.84 -1.23
N MET A 145 -5.64 -13.31 -1.40
CA MET A 145 -6.29 -12.44 -0.44
C MET A 145 -7.50 -13.14 0.15
N SER A 146 -7.54 -13.28 1.47
CA SER A 146 -8.74 -13.66 2.22
C SER A 146 -9.37 -12.40 2.82
N LEU A 147 -10.68 -12.21 2.63
CA LEU A 147 -11.46 -11.12 3.21
C LEU A 147 -12.62 -11.73 4.00
N ALA A 148 -12.68 -11.45 5.29
CA ALA A 148 -13.83 -11.70 6.15
C ALA A 148 -14.42 -10.36 6.61
N LEU A 149 -15.76 -10.28 6.67
CA LEU A 149 -16.54 -9.12 7.11
C LEU A 149 -17.68 -9.61 8.00
N GLN A 150 -18.00 -8.85 9.04
CA GLN A 150 -19.23 -9.00 9.81
C GLN A 150 -20.21 -7.85 9.49
N GLU A 151 -21.49 -8.10 9.74
CA GLU A 151 -22.61 -7.15 9.57
C GLU A 151 -22.53 -6.42 8.23
N SER A 152 -22.26 -7.19 7.17
CA SER A 152 -21.95 -6.61 5.88
C SER A 152 -23.23 -6.22 5.16
N LYS A 153 -23.26 -4.99 4.62
CA LYS A 153 -24.40 -4.43 3.89
C LYS A 153 -23.97 -4.13 2.47
N ILE A 154 -24.58 -4.81 1.50
CA ILE A 154 -24.39 -4.60 0.07
C ILE A 154 -25.62 -3.90 -0.49
N SER A 155 -25.48 -2.64 -0.87
CA SER A 155 -26.56 -1.84 -1.46
C SER A 155 -26.29 -1.62 -2.94
N PHE A 156 -27.30 -1.82 -3.79
CA PHE A 156 -27.24 -1.44 -5.20
C PHE A 156 -28.40 -0.50 -5.53
N SER A 157 -28.07 0.68 -6.06
CA SER A 157 -29.07 1.63 -6.54
C SER A 157 -29.05 1.63 -8.07
N PRO A 158 -30.05 1.03 -8.75
CA PRO A 158 -30.11 0.99 -10.21
C PRO A 158 -30.13 2.38 -10.83
N LYS A 159 -30.78 3.35 -10.18
CA LYS A 159 -30.87 4.75 -10.63
C LYS A 159 -29.52 5.44 -10.72
N THR A 160 -28.60 5.09 -9.80
CA THR A 160 -27.28 5.74 -9.71
C THR A 160 -26.14 4.80 -10.10
N THR A 161 -26.47 3.55 -10.44
CA THR A 161 -25.58 2.41 -10.64
C THR A 161 -24.55 2.23 -9.53
N MET A 162 -24.89 2.68 -8.31
CA MET A 162 -23.95 2.72 -7.19
C MET A 162 -23.97 1.39 -6.45
N PHE A 163 -22.80 0.77 -6.35
CA PHE A 163 -22.50 -0.35 -5.48
C PHE A 163 -21.91 0.17 -4.18
N THR A 164 -22.49 -0.23 -3.05
CA THR A 164 -21.98 0.09 -1.72
C THR A 164 -21.76 -1.20 -0.95
N LEU A 165 -20.54 -1.44 -0.49
CA LEU A 165 -20.21 -2.49 0.47
C LEU A 165 -19.82 -1.83 1.79
N LYS A 166 -20.52 -2.16 2.87
CA LYS A 166 -20.16 -1.77 4.23
C LYS A 166 -19.98 -3.03 5.07
N GLY A 167 -19.13 -2.99 6.08
CA GLY A 167 -19.01 -4.04 7.07
C GLY A 167 -18.31 -3.53 8.32
N THR A 168 -18.62 -4.18 9.44
CA THR A 168 -17.89 -4.08 10.70
C THR A 168 -16.94 -5.28 10.80
N GLU A 169 -15.95 -5.18 11.69
CA GLU A 169 -15.01 -6.28 11.98
C GLU A 169 -14.47 -7.02 10.76
N PHE A 170 -13.69 -6.32 9.94
CA PHE A 170 -13.05 -6.92 8.78
C PHE A 170 -11.71 -7.58 9.15
N ASN A 171 -11.38 -8.65 8.45
CA ASN A 171 -10.06 -9.26 8.44
C ASN A 171 -9.62 -9.47 6.99
N ILE A 172 -8.53 -8.84 6.57
CA ILE A 172 -7.92 -9.03 5.26
C ILE A 172 -6.54 -9.65 5.47
N THR A 173 -6.34 -10.84 4.93
CA THR A 173 -5.04 -11.52 4.94
C THR A 173 -4.53 -11.62 3.52
N ILE A 174 -3.30 -11.19 3.27
CA ILE A 174 -2.64 -11.31 1.97
C ILE A 174 -1.38 -12.15 2.14
N GLN A 175 -1.26 -13.20 1.34
CA GLN A 175 -0.13 -14.11 1.38
C GLN A 175 0.38 -14.39 -0.04
N ASP A 176 1.68 -14.56 -0.18
CA ASP A 176 2.26 -15.08 -1.42
C ASP A 176 2.25 -16.62 -1.35
N PRO A 177 1.39 -17.31 -2.11
CA PRO A 177 1.31 -18.77 -2.05
C PRO A 177 2.55 -19.45 -2.65
N GLU A 178 3.37 -18.74 -3.44
CA GLU A 178 4.60 -19.27 -4.02
C GLU A 178 5.80 -19.12 -3.06
N ASN A 179 5.65 -18.41 -1.94
CA ASN A 179 6.70 -18.17 -0.96
C ASN A 179 6.23 -18.47 0.47
N GLU A 180 6.47 -19.70 0.92
CA GLU A 180 6.12 -20.18 2.27
C GLU A 180 6.78 -19.35 3.39
N ASN A 181 7.91 -18.71 3.12
CA ASN A 181 8.60 -17.85 4.08
C ASN A 181 8.02 -16.43 4.14
N SER A 182 7.10 -16.09 3.23
CA SER A 182 6.46 -14.77 3.25
C SER A 182 5.47 -14.70 4.42
N LYS A 183 5.71 -13.75 5.33
CA LYS A 183 4.75 -13.48 6.40
C LYS A 183 3.51 -12.83 5.78
N PRO A 184 2.30 -13.31 6.14
CA PRO A 184 1.08 -12.72 5.61
C PRO A 184 0.92 -11.28 6.10
N LEU A 185 0.46 -10.41 5.22
CA LEU A 185 0.03 -9.07 5.59
C LEU A 185 -1.40 -9.15 6.12
N VAL A 186 -1.60 -8.77 7.38
CA VAL A 186 -2.89 -8.90 8.06
C VAL A 186 -3.44 -7.53 8.42
N PHE A 187 -4.61 -7.20 7.88
CA PHE A 187 -5.39 -6.02 8.26
C PHE A 187 -6.58 -6.48 9.07
N LYS A 188 -6.79 -5.89 10.24
CA LYS A 188 -7.98 -6.09 11.05
C LYS A 188 -8.66 -4.75 11.18
N GLY A 189 -9.97 -4.66 11.30
CA GLY A 189 -10.55 -3.36 11.60
C GLY A 189 -12.02 -3.32 11.83
N SER A 190 -12.48 -2.22 12.42
CA SER A 190 -13.86 -2.05 12.82
C SER A 190 -14.75 -1.51 11.70
N LYS A 191 -14.18 -1.03 10.59
CA LYS A 191 -14.96 -0.43 9.52
C LYS A 191 -14.33 -0.59 8.14
N LEU A 192 -15.08 -1.20 7.23
CA LEU A 192 -14.86 -1.15 5.79
C LEU A 192 -16.07 -0.53 5.10
N ARG A 193 -15.82 0.41 4.17
CA ARG A 193 -16.82 1.01 3.29
C ARG A 193 -16.22 1.13 1.90
N LEU A 194 -16.90 0.65 0.87
CA LEU A 194 -16.53 0.80 -0.53
C LEU A 194 -17.75 1.32 -1.28
N GLU A 195 -17.58 2.38 -2.05
CA GLU A 195 -18.64 2.98 -2.85
C GLU A 195 -18.18 3.23 -4.27
N GLU A 196 -18.72 2.48 -5.23
CA GLU A 196 -18.30 2.58 -6.62
C GLU A 196 -19.46 2.50 -7.59
N LYS A 197 -19.31 3.18 -8.73
CA LYS A 197 -20.26 3.04 -9.83
C LYS A 197 -19.95 1.78 -10.62
N ILE A 198 -20.98 0.97 -10.85
CA ILE A 198 -20.91 -0.21 -11.71
C ILE A 198 -21.51 0.16 -13.07
N ASP A 199 -20.82 -0.17 -14.15
CA ASP A 199 -21.41 -0.17 -15.48
C ASP A 199 -22.34 -1.38 -15.61
N ILE A 200 -23.65 -1.16 -15.66
CA ILE A 200 -24.66 -2.23 -15.79
C ILE A 200 -24.50 -2.99 -17.11
N LYS A 201 -23.94 -2.35 -18.16
CA LYS A 201 -23.67 -3.03 -19.44
C LYS A 201 -22.41 -3.89 -19.39
N ASN A 202 -21.51 -3.59 -18.46
CA ASN A 202 -20.26 -4.33 -18.26
C ASN A 202 -19.92 -4.47 -16.75
N PRO A 203 -20.75 -5.21 -15.99
CA PRO A 203 -20.56 -5.35 -14.55
C PRO A 203 -19.25 -6.08 -14.24
N GLN A 204 -18.86 -7.03 -15.09
CA GLN A 204 -17.60 -7.76 -14.96
C GLN A 204 -16.39 -6.84 -15.06
N GLY A 205 -16.35 -5.96 -16.07
CA GLY A 205 -15.27 -4.98 -16.21
C GLY A 205 -15.18 -4.05 -15.01
N SER A 206 -16.34 -3.60 -14.49
CA SER A 206 -16.39 -2.75 -13.30
C SER A 206 -15.83 -3.46 -12.06
N MET A 207 -16.17 -4.74 -11.86
CA MET A 207 -15.63 -5.54 -10.75
C MET A 207 -14.13 -5.80 -10.89
N GLN A 208 -13.64 -6.05 -12.09
CA GLN A 208 -12.20 -6.18 -12.35
C GLN A 208 -11.46 -4.89 -12.06
N ASP A 209 -12.05 -3.73 -12.42
CA ASP A 209 -11.49 -2.43 -12.08
C ASP A 209 -11.47 -2.21 -10.57
N ILE A 210 -12.54 -2.56 -9.85
CA ILE A 210 -12.55 -2.51 -8.37
C ILE A 210 -11.43 -3.36 -7.78
N ILE A 211 -11.28 -4.62 -8.21
CA ILE A 211 -10.25 -5.52 -7.68
C ILE A 211 -8.84 -5.00 -8.00
N LYS A 212 -8.62 -4.53 -9.23
CA LYS A 212 -7.35 -3.91 -9.62
C LYS A 212 -7.04 -2.68 -8.79
N GLN A 213 -8.03 -1.83 -8.54
CA GLN A 213 -7.86 -0.64 -7.73
C GLN A 213 -7.71 -0.97 -6.23
N PHE A 214 -8.29 -2.07 -5.75
CA PHE A 214 -8.06 -2.57 -4.40
C PHE A 214 -6.65 -3.13 -4.26
N GLN A 215 -6.17 -3.88 -5.26
CA GLN A 215 -4.77 -4.30 -5.32
C GLN A 215 -3.83 -3.07 -5.30
N GLN A 216 -4.17 -1.97 -5.97
CA GLN A 216 -3.37 -0.75 -5.91
C GLN A 216 -3.25 -0.18 -4.49
N ILE A 217 -4.30 -0.24 -3.65
CA ILE A 217 -4.18 0.18 -2.24
C ILE A 217 -3.25 -0.75 -1.45
N LEU A 218 -3.24 -2.05 -1.78
CA LEU A 218 -2.43 -3.07 -1.11
C LEU A 218 -0.97 -3.12 -1.57
N ASP A 219 -0.69 -2.64 -2.79
CA ASP A 219 0.68 -2.59 -3.34
C ASP A 219 1.32 -1.21 -3.12
N ASN A 220 0.55 -0.12 -3.24
CA ASN A 220 1.08 1.25 -3.26
C ASN A 220 0.53 2.15 -2.14
N GLY A 221 -0.39 1.66 -1.32
CA GLY A 221 -1.03 2.47 -0.28
C GLY A 221 -1.97 3.53 -0.83
N ASN A 222 -2.33 3.50 -2.12
CA ASN A 222 -3.27 4.46 -2.71
C ASN A 222 -4.12 3.86 -3.83
N THR A 223 -5.30 4.45 -4.04
CA THR A 223 -6.29 3.98 -5.03
C THR A 223 -7.22 5.10 -5.47
N LYS A 224 -7.85 4.98 -6.64
CA LYS A 224 -8.95 5.89 -7.04
C LYS A 224 -10.26 5.55 -6.35
N LEU A 225 -10.38 4.34 -5.79
CA LEU A 225 -11.61 3.89 -5.15
C LEU A 225 -12.02 4.82 -4.03
N ASN A 226 -13.31 5.02 -3.87
CA ASN A 226 -13.87 5.62 -2.67
C ASN A 226 -14.00 4.55 -1.56
N VAL A 227 -12.86 4.19 -0.99
CA VAL A 227 -12.75 3.21 0.10
C VAL A 227 -12.48 3.89 1.44
N GLY A 228 -13.38 3.69 2.40
CA GLY A 228 -13.21 4.02 3.80
C GLY A 228 -12.76 2.80 4.59
N LEU A 229 -11.58 2.83 5.17
CA LEU A 229 -11.04 1.78 6.02
C LEU A 229 -10.62 2.40 7.36
N LYS A 230 -10.94 1.74 8.47
CA LYS A 230 -10.39 2.04 9.80
C LYS A 230 -10.11 0.74 10.54
N GLY A 231 -8.88 0.56 11.01
CA GLY A 231 -8.45 -0.69 11.63
C GLY A 231 -7.01 -0.65 12.13
N SER A 232 -6.37 -1.80 12.15
CA SER A 232 -4.96 -2.02 12.41
C SER A 232 -4.29 -2.84 11.31
N LEU A 233 -3.00 -2.58 11.10
CA LEU A 233 -2.09 -3.36 10.28
C LEU A 233 -1.16 -4.13 11.20
N SER A 234 -1.16 -5.45 11.11
CA SER A 234 -0.19 -6.28 11.83
C SER A 234 1.11 -6.32 11.04
N MET A 235 2.19 -5.87 11.66
CA MET A 235 3.53 -5.89 11.08
C MET A 235 4.55 -6.40 12.08
N GLU A 236 5.60 -7.06 11.56
CA GLU A 236 6.73 -7.45 12.38
C GLU A 236 7.69 -6.27 12.57
N TYR A 237 8.01 -5.98 13.83
CA TYR A 237 9.07 -5.05 14.21
C TYR A 237 9.83 -5.63 15.40
N ASP A 238 11.15 -5.71 15.27
CA ASP A 238 12.05 -6.24 16.30
C ASP A 238 11.69 -7.68 16.74
N GLY A 239 11.38 -8.54 15.77
CA GLY A 239 11.00 -9.94 15.99
C GLY A 239 9.64 -10.15 16.65
N LYS A 240 8.85 -9.07 16.86
CA LYS A 240 7.52 -9.11 17.47
C LYS A 240 6.48 -8.62 16.48
N ASN A 241 5.32 -9.28 16.44
CA ASN A 241 4.16 -8.76 15.71
C ASN A 241 3.51 -7.63 16.50
N ARG A 242 3.25 -6.52 15.81
CA ARG A 242 2.71 -5.28 16.39
C ARG A 242 1.59 -4.77 15.49
N ASP A 243 0.50 -4.33 16.10
CA ASP A 243 -0.68 -3.85 15.39
C ASP A 243 -0.68 -2.32 15.37
N VAL A 244 -0.42 -1.71 14.21
CA VAL A 244 -0.43 -0.25 14.04
C VAL A 244 -1.81 0.19 13.56
N ALA A 245 -2.43 1.18 14.21
CA ALA A 245 -3.68 1.75 13.74
C ALA A 245 -3.53 2.37 12.34
N ILE A 246 -4.49 2.08 11.46
CA ILE A 246 -4.53 2.55 10.07
C ILE A 246 -5.91 3.09 9.72
N LYS A 247 -5.93 4.03 8.77
CA LYS A 247 -7.14 4.55 8.15
C LYS A 247 -6.92 4.93 6.70
N THR A 248 -8.00 5.09 5.95
CA THR A 248 -7.91 5.76 4.65
C THR A 248 -8.26 7.24 4.72
N VAL A 249 -7.55 8.05 3.93
CA VAL A 249 -7.77 9.49 3.79
C VAL A 249 -7.93 9.83 2.31
N ARG A 250 -9.00 10.53 1.95
CA ARG A 250 -9.28 10.93 0.56
C ARG A 250 -8.73 12.34 0.28
N LYS A 251 -7.89 12.48 -0.75
CA LYS A 251 -7.30 13.75 -1.24
C LYS A 251 -7.37 13.76 -2.76
N ASP A 252 -7.92 14.81 -3.36
CA ASP A 252 -7.94 15.02 -4.83
C ASP A 252 -8.43 13.80 -5.65
N LYS A 253 -9.51 13.15 -5.21
CA LYS A 253 -10.11 11.92 -5.79
C LYS A 253 -9.28 10.64 -5.63
N MET A 254 -8.13 10.71 -4.98
CA MET A 254 -7.36 9.54 -4.57
C MET A 254 -7.63 9.26 -3.10
N THR A 255 -7.60 7.99 -2.75
CA THR A 255 -7.70 7.50 -1.38
C THR A 255 -6.35 6.91 -1.00
N PHE A 256 -5.81 7.31 0.14
CA PHE A 256 -4.51 6.90 0.66
C PHE A 256 -4.70 6.12 1.94
N LEU A 257 -4.05 4.96 2.07
CA LEU A 257 -3.90 4.24 3.31
C LEU A 257 -2.82 4.95 4.15
N GLN A 258 -3.13 5.27 5.40
CA GLN A 258 -2.22 5.96 6.32
C GLN A 258 -2.23 5.29 7.68
N MET A 259 -1.07 5.25 8.35
CA MET A 259 -1.00 4.90 9.77
C MET A 259 -1.35 6.12 10.64
N GLU A 260 -1.82 5.85 11.85
CA GLU A 260 -1.90 6.87 12.89
C GLU A 260 -0.54 7.02 13.57
N LYS A 261 -0.02 8.25 13.61
CA LYS A 261 1.34 8.53 14.11
C LYS A 261 1.52 8.09 15.55
N GLU A 262 0.52 8.34 16.38
CA GLU A 262 0.54 8.00 17.81
C GLU A 262 0.67 6.49 18.01
N SER A 263 -0.02 5.70 17.18
CA SER A 263 0.08 4.24 17.21
C SER A 263 1.42 3.74 16.66
N LEU A 264 2.00 4.44 15.69
CA LEU A 264 3.33 4.10 15.18
C LEU A 264 4.40 4.36 16.24
N LEU A 265 4.35 5.53 16.89
CA LEU A 265 5.28 5.91 17.95
C LEU A 265 5.22 4.96 19.16
N SER A 266 4.02 4.47 19.54
CA SER A 266 3.90 3.52 20.65
C SER A 266 4.53 2.15 20.35
N ILE A 267 4.64 1.77 19.07
CA ILE A 267 5.26 0.52 18.63
C ILE A 267 6.77 0.66 18.55
N ILE A 268 7.25 1.82 18.08
CA ILE A 268 8.68 2.11 17.98
C ILE A 268 9.26 2.36 19.39
N GLY A 269 8.46 2.84 20.34
CA GLY A 269 8.87 3.01 21.74
C GLY A 269 10.05 3.97 21.88
N ASN A 270 11.02 3.68 22.76
CA ASN A 270 12.17 4.58 22.96
C ASN A 270 13.15 4.60 21.78
N SER A 271 13.04 3.69 20.80
CA SER A 271 13.76 3.85 19.53
C SER A 271 13.28 5.05 18.71
N VAL A 272 12.23 5.76 19.17
CA VAL A 272 11.76 7.05 18.65
C VAL A 272 12.80 8.16 18.79
N GLU A 273 13.74 8.10 19.75
CA GLU A 273 14.81 9.12 19.86
C GLU A 273 15.64 9.26 18.59
N GLU A 274 15.54 8.30 17.66
CA GLU A 274 16.26 8.27 16.39
C GLU A 274 15.42 8.72 15.18
N LEU A 275 14.10 8.88 15.33
CA LEU A 275 13.21 9.26 14.23
C LEU A 275 12.73 10.69 14.36
N THR A 276 12.93 11.44 13.30
CA THR A 276 12.38 12.79 13.16
C THR A 276 10.88 12.78 12.89
N ASP A 277 10.18 13.87 13.21
CA ASP A 277 8.77 14.06 12.89
C ASP A 277 8.45 13.86 11.40
N ALA A 278 9.40 14.20 10.53
CA ALA A 278 9.29 14.05 9.10
C ALA A 278 9.42 12.58 8.68
N GLU A 279 10.34 11.80 9.27
CA GLU A 279 10.41 10.35 9.05
C GLU A 279 9.16 9.64 9.54
N VAL A 280 8.64 10.01 10.73
CA VAL A 280 7.37 9.48 11.25
C VAL A 280 6.22 9.77 10.28
N GLN A 281 6.22 10.94 9.64
CA GLN A 281 5.24 11.25 8.60
C GLN A 281 5.40 10.34 7.37
N VAL A 282 6.63 10.10 6.89
CA VAL A 282 6.88 9.19 5.77
C VAL A 282 6.41 7.77 6.11
N LEU A 283 6.79 7.23 7.26
CA LEU A 283 6.33 5.91 7.71
C LEU A 283 4.80 5.83 7.77
N ALA A 284 4.14 6.89 8.26
CA ALA A 284 2.69 6.96 8.34
C ALA A 284 2.02 7.05 6.96
N ASP A 285 2.65 7.72 5.98
CA ASP A 285 2.11 7.84 4.61
C ASP A 285 2.36 6.59 3.75
N TYR A 286 3.31 5.73 4.13
CA TYR A 286 3.64 4.49 3.42
C TYR A 286 3.52 3.25 4.33
N PRO A 287 2.31 2.92 4.82
CA PRO A 287 2.10 1.89 5.83
C PRO A 287 2.67 0.52 5.44
N LEU A 288 2.53 0.16 4.18
CA LEU A 288 2.96 -1.13 3.62
C LEU A 288 4.48 -1.26 3.51
N ARG A 289 5.21 -0.14 3.60
CA ARG A 289 6.67 -0.07 3.50
C ARG A 289 7.34 0.11 4.86
N ALA A 290 6.61 0.55 5.88
CA ALA A 290 7.17 0.97 7.16
C ALA A 290 8.04 -0.10 7.83
N ALA A 291 7.60 -1.37 7.84
CA ALA A 291 8.37 -2.46 8.43
C ALA A 291 9.73 -2.65 7.74
N SER A 292 9.77 -2.64 6.41
CA SER A 292 11.03 -2.78 5.65
C SER A 292 11.90 -1.53 5.80
N LEU A 293 11.31 -0.33 5.82
CA LEU A 293 12.04 0.93 6.08
C LEU A 293 12.79 0.90 7.42
N LEU A 294 12.08 0.56 8.50
CA LEU A 294 12.65 0.46 9.85
C LEU A 294 13.73 -0.62 9.92
N ARG A 295 13.50 -1.78 9.29
CA ARG A 295 14.48 -2.88 9.21
C ARG A 295 15.75 -2.47 8.47
N ILE A 296 15.62 -1.79 7.32
CA ILE A 296 16.75 -1.33 6.51
C ILE A 296 17.58 -0.29 7.29
N GLN A 297 16.92 0.68 7.93
CA GLN A 297 17.59 1.68 8.75
C GLN A 297 18.38 1.04 9.90
N LYS A 298 17.72 0.14 10.66
CA LYS A 298 18.35 -0.60 11.75
C LYS A 298 19.52 -1.46 11.27
N TYR A 299 19.39 -2.12 10.12
CA TYR A 299 20.46 -2.90 9.52
C TYR A 299 21.67 -2.02 9.17
N ALA A 300 21.45 -0.90 8.47
CA ALA A 300 22.53 0.00 8.09
C ALA A 300 23.27 0.56 9.32
N LYS A 301 22.52 0.97 10.35
CA LYS A 301 23.07 1.42 11.63
C LYS A 301 23.91 0.35 12.33
N ASN A 302 23.36 -0.85 12.50
CA ASN A 302 24.06 -1.93 13.19
C ASN A 302 25.31 -2.40 12.44
N THR A 303 25.27 -2.42 11.11
CA THR A 303 26.43 -2.79 10.29
C THR A 303 27.52 -1.73 10.38
N ALA A 304 27.16 -0.44 10.34
CA ALA A 304 28.10 0.65 10.53
C ALA A 304 28.79 0.58 11.91
N ALA A 305 28.02 0.44 12.99
CA ALA A 305 28.53 0.34 14.36
C ALA A 305 29.46 -0.86 14.57
N LYS A 306 29.17 -2.01 13.93
CA LYS A 306 30.06 -3.18 13.97
C LYS A 306 31.41 -2.92 13.30
N LEU A 307 31.43 -2.16 12.21
CA LEU A 307 32.66 -1.81 11.50
C LEU A 307 33.44 -0.70 12.19
N ALA A 308 32.76 0.17 12.95
CA ALA A 308 33.36 1.25 13.73
C ALA A 308 34.36 0.79 14.79
N VAL A 309 34.36 -0.50 15.15
CA VAL A 309 35.40 -1.11 16.00
C VAL A 309 36.78 -1.06 15.35
N GLN A 310 36.85 -0.97 14.01
CA GLN A 310 38.09 -0.78 13.27
C GLN A 310 38.55 0.68 13.41
N ALA A 311 39.81 0.89 13.75
CA ALA A 311 40.37 2.23 13.90
C ALA A 311 40.16 3.07 12.63
N ASN A 312 39.73 4.32 12.79
CA ASN A 312 39.48 5.29 11.72
C ASN A 312 38.39 4.89 10.70
N PHE A 313 37.48 3.98 11.05
CA PHE A 313 36.36 3.65 10.18
C PHE A 313 35.34 4.81 10.15
N PRO A 314 34.96 5.35 8.97
CA PRO A 314 34.02 6.46 8.88
C PRO A 314 32.57 5.96 9.04
N GLU A 315 32.20 5.61 10.27
CA GLU A 315 30.92 4.98 10.63
C GLU A 315 29.72 5.71 10.02
N ASP A 316 29.66 7.03 10.22
CA ASP A 316 28.54 7.87 9.83
C ASP A 316 28.36 7.90 8.31
N ALA A 317 29.43 8.19 7.57
CA ALA A 317 29.45 8.17 6.11
C ALA A 317 29.03 6.79 5.56
N TYR A 318 29.53 5.70 6.16
CA TYR A 318 29.15 4.36 5.77
C TYR A 318 27.66 4.09 6.01
N ARG A 319 27.13 4.46 7.19
CA ARG A 319 25.71 4.32 7.54
C ARG A 319 24.82 5.00 6.50
N HIS A 320 25.09 6.25 6.16
CA HIS A 320 24.30 7.04 5.20
C HIS A 320 24.35 6.44 3.77
N VAL A 321 25.54 6.03 3.32
CA VAL A 321 25.71 5.37 2.02
C VAL A 321 24.99 4.03 1.96
N LEU A 322 25.20 3.15 2.95
CA LEU A 322 24.58 1.83 2.99
C LEU A 322 23.06 1.94 3.08
N TRP A 323 22.54 2.84 3.93
CA TRP A 323 21.11 3.06 4.06
C TRP A 323 20.46 3.45 2.71
N ASN A 324 21.02 4.46 2.03
CA ASN A 324 20.50 4.89 0.73
C ASN A 324 20.68 3.86 -0.38
N PHE A 325 21.78 3.10 -0.34
CA PHE A 325 22.02 1.99 -1.25
C PHE A 325 20.89 0.95 -1.14
N LEU A 326 20.58 0.49 0.08
CA LEU A 326 19.55 -0.51 0.34
C LEU A 326 18.15 -0.01 -0.02
N LEU A 327 17.80 1.22 0.37
CA LEU A 327 16.51 1.83 0.00
C LEU A 327 16.32 1.92 -1.52
N THR A 328 17.39 2.23 -2.25
CA THR A 328 17.34 2.33 -3.72
C THR A 328 17.21 0.97 -4.39
N LYS A 329 17.80 -0.08 -3.81
CA LYS A 329 17.65 -1.46 -4.29
C LYS A 329 16.24 -2.00 -4.04
N GLU A 330 15.68 -1.73 -2.86
CA GLU A 330 14.36 -2.21 -2.45
C GLU A 330 13.22 -1.50 -3.19
N TYR A 331 13.35 -0.17 -3.38
CA TYR A 331 12.31 0.66 -3.96
C TYR A 331 12.80 1.34 -5.24
N ASP A 332 13.26 2.57 -5.13
CA ASP A 332 13.90 3.33 -6.19
C ASP A 332 14.64 4.54 -5.59
N GLU A 333 15.40 5.25 -6.44
CA GLU A 333 16.19 6.41 -6.05
C GLU A 333 15.33 7.57 -5.53
N LEU A 334 14.13 7.77 -6.09
CA LEU A 334 13.29 8.91 -5.72
C LEU A 334 12.72 8.72 -4.31
N PHE A 335 12.23 7.52 -4.03
CA PHE A 335 11.71 7.17 -2.72
C PHE A 335 12.82 7.12 -1.66
N ALA A 336 14.00 6.57 -1.99
CA ALA A 336 15.15 6.60 -1.09
C ALA A 336 15.55 8.03 -0.70
N LYS A 337 15.50 8.96 -1.67
CA LYS A 337 15.74 10.38 -1.42
C LYS A 337 14.66 10.99 -0.53
N GLU A 338 13.37 10.70 -0.78
CA GLU A 338 12.26 11.21 0.04
C GLU A 338 12.41 10.80 1.52
N VAL A 339 12.72 9.53 1.78
CA VAL A 339 12.93 9.00 3.13
C VAL A 339 14.12 9.70 3.81
N THR A 340 15.25 9.79 3.13
CA THR A 340 16.48 10.33 3.75
C THR A 340 16.47 11.84 3.85
N ASP A 341 15.86 12.57 2.91
CA ASP A 341 15.60 14.00 3.06
C ASP A 341 14.73 14.29 4.28
N ALA A 342 13.75 13.43 4.58
CA ALA A 342 12.90 13.59 5.76
C ALA A 342 13.73 13.49 7.04
N HIS A 343 14.67 12.54 7.11
CA HIS A 343 15.63 12.43 8.22
C HIS A 343 16.45 13.72 8.37
N GLU A 344 17.07 14.20 7.28
CA GLU A 344 17.90 15.41 7.34
C GLU A 344 17.12 16.67 7.75
N ILE A 345 15.85 16.81 7.32
CA ILE A 345 15.04 18.00 7.62
C ILE A 345 14.70 18.10 9.11
N GLY A 346 14.60 16.98 9.81
CA GLY A 346 14.20 16.96 11.22
C GLY A 346 15.38 16.92 12.21
N ALA A 347 16.61 16.74 11.75
CA ALA A 347 17.81 16.75 12.58
C ALA A 347 18.21 18.20 12.94
N GLU A 348 17.46 18.86 13.82
CA GLU A 348 17.63 20.29 14.15
C GLU A 348 18.99 20.64 14.79
N SER A 349 19.75 19.66 15.28
CA SER A 349 21.06 19.84 15.92
C SER A 349 22.25 19.84 14.96
N ASN A 350 22.07 19.45 13.70
CA ASN A 350 23.17 19.25 12.76
C ASN A 350 23.69 20.59 12.23
N SER A 351 25.01 20.69 12.04
CA SER A 351 25.61 21.86 11.39
C SER A 351 25.31 21.86 9.88
N GLU A 352 25.50 23.01 9.21
CA GLU A 352 25.39 23.07 7.74
C GLU A 352 26.40 22.13 7.06
N PHE A 353 27.54 21.88 7.70
CA PHE A 353 28.55 20.96 7.21
C PHE A 353 28.07 19.50 7.29
N ASP A 354 27.51 19.08 8.44
CA ASP A 354 26.97 17.73 8.64
C ASP A 354 25.88 17.43 7.61
N HIS A 355 24.92 18.35 7.44
CA HIS A 355 23.90 18.19 6.40
C HIS A 355 24.49 18.03 5.00
N LYS A 356 25.56 18.78 4.66
CA LYS A 356 26.21 18.66 3.35
C LYS A 356 26.87 17.28 3.19
N MET A 357 27.52 16.77 4.24
CA MET A 357 28.07 15.41 4.26
C MET A 357 26.96 14.39 4.04
N ASP A 358 25.89 14.45 4.83
CA ASP A 358 24.80 13.48 4.81
C ASP A 358 24.10 13.46 3.46
N TYR A 359 23.72 14.62 2.92
CA TYR A 359 23.11 14.71 1.59
C TYR A 359 24.01 14.16 0.47
N ASN A 360 25.32 14.42 0.53
CA ASN A 360 26.29 13.91 -0.44
C ASN A 360 26.42 12.39 -0.34
N ASN A 361 26.64 11.88 0.85
CA ASN A 361 26.84 10.45 1.13
C ASN A 361 25.55 9.66 0.81
N ASN A 362 24.38 10.20 1.15
CA ASN A 362 23.08 9.70 0.75
C ASN A 362 22.99 9.58 -0.80
N ALA A 363 23.40 10.62 -1.55
CA ALA A 363 23.39 10.59 -3.01
C ALA A 363 24.34 9.55 -3.62
N LEU A 364 25.53 9.36 -3.04
CA LEU A 364 26.48 8.33 -3.48
C LEU A 364 25.94 6.91 -3.24
N GLY A 365 25.27 6.65 -2.12
CA GLY A 365 24.60 5.38 -1.85
C GLY A 365 23.59 5.01 -2.95
N ARG A 366 22.73 5.97 -3.33
CA ARG A 366 21.76 5.76 -4.43
C ARG A 366 22.45 5.53 -5.77
N LYS A 367 23.54 6.26 -6.05
CA LYS A 367 24.36 6.09 -7.26
C LYS A 367 24.95 4.67 -7.33
N TYR A 368 25.54 4.17 -6.26
CA TYR A 368 26.11 2.81 -6.20
C TYR A 368 25.06 1.74 -6.47
N ALA A 369 23.86 1.88 -5.90
CA ALA A 369 22.77 0.94 -6.13
C ALA A 369 22.37 0.87 -7.62
N LYS A 370 22.27 2.02 -8.29
CA LYS A 370 21.96 2.12 -9.72
C LYS A 370 23.07 1.60 -10.63
N GLN A 371 24.32 1.70 -10.19
CA GLN A 371 25.47 1.12 -10.90
C GLN A 371 25.54 -0.40 -10.78
N GLY A 372 24.67 -1.03 -9.96
CA GLY A 372 24.69 -2.47 -9.78
C GLY A 372 25.83 -2.96 -8.88
N ILE A 373 26.45 -2.06 -8.10
CA ILE A 373 27.45 -2.43 -7.09
C ILE A 373 26.83 -3.45 -6.13
N LYS A 374 27.61 -4.45 -5.71
CA LYS A 374 27.18 -5.44 -4.72
C LYS A 374 27.30 -4.84 -3.33
N GLU A 375 26.42 -5.25 -2.42
CA GLU A 375 26.44 -4.75 -1.04
C GLU A 375 27.80 -4.97 -0.35
N ALA A 376 28.43 -6.13 -0.57
CA ALA A 376 29.75 -6.46 -0.03
C ALA A 376 30.86 -5.47 -0.46
N ASP A 377 30.69 -4.81 -1.61
CA ASP A 377 31.67 -3.85 -2.14
C ASP A 377 31.44 -2.42 -1.60
N VAL A 378 30.30 -2.15 -0.94
CA VAL A 378 29.94 -0.81 -0.45
C VAL A 378 30.95 -0.30 0.56
N GLN A 379 31.45 -1.16 1.46
CA GLN A 379 32.47 -0.79 2.44
C GLN A 379 33.74 -0.29 1.75
N GLN A 380 34.27 -1.06 0.79
CA GLN A 380 35.46 -0.66 0.05
C GLN A 380 35.23 0.65 -0.71
N ARG A 381 34.04 0.86 -1.28
CA ARG A 381 33.69 2.12 -1.95
C ARG A 381 33.68 3.31 -0.98
N VAL A 382 33.13 3.15 0.21
CA VAL A 382 33.15 4.20 1.24
C VAL A 382 34.58 4.53 1.68
N LEU A 383 35.48 3.56 1.73
CA LEU A 383 36.89 3.79 2.10
C LEU A 383 37.72 4.43 0.98
N THR A 384 37.38 4.19 -0.30
CA THR A 384 38.25 4.56 -1.42
C THR A 384 37.69 5.59 -2.39
N ASP A 385 36.38 5.84 -2.42
CA ASP A 385 35.81 6.84 -3.32
C ASP A 385 36.16 8.26 -2.80
N PRO A 386 36.88 9.09 -3.58
CA PRO A 386 37.29 10.42 -3.15
C PRO A 386 36.12 11.39 -2.99
N ASN A 387 34.92 11.06 -3.49
CA ASN A 387 33.73 11.91 -3.35
C ASN A 387 33.00 11.71 -2.01
N ILE A 388 33.36 10.69 -1.24
CA ILE A 388 32.79 10.46 0.10
C ILE A 388 33.37 11.50 1.05
N ILE A 389 32.51 12.19 1.78
CA ILE A 389 32.91 13.12 2.84
C ILE A 389 32.99 12.31 4.15
N ARG A 390 34.16 12.26 4.78
CA ARG A 390 34.45 11.51 6.02
C ARG A 390 34.79 12.54 7.10
N LEU A 391 34.23 12.40 8.30
CA LEU A 391 34.52 13.31 9.43
C LEU A 391 35.90 13.10 10.07
N THR A 392 36.65 12.08 9.65
CA THR A 392 37.98 11.74 10.21
C THR A 392 39.12 12.63 9.68
N ASP A 393 38.81 13.65 8.87
CA ASP A 393 39.82 14.50 8.20
C ASP A 393 40.08 15.85 8.92
N GLU A 394 39.59 16.00 10.17
CA GLU A 394 40.09 16.98 11.16
C GLU A 394 41.06 16.30 12.14
#